data_AF-A0A3M5QW12-F1
#
_entry.id   AF-A0A3M5QW12-F1
#
_cell.length_a   1.000
_cell.length_b   1.000
_cell.length_c   1.000
_cell.angle_alpha   90.00
_cell.angle_beta   90.00
_cell.angle_gamma   90.00
#
_symmetry.space_group_name_H-M   'P 1'
#
loop_
_entity.id
_entity.type
_entity.pdbx_description
1 polymer ?
#
loop_
_entity_poly.entity_id
_entity_poly.type
_entity_poly.pdbx_seq_one_letter_code
_entity_poly.pdbx_strand_id
1 'polypeptide(L)'
;TEAGEILFSHVQAGLQYIDSGLIAITEQQQHEVLQVATDFAFAAYWLMPRLHRFHKLNPDVDVSLVTSERTHSMLRADIDVAVLFGDGRFKQGESRWLFSEEVFPVCSPLLIADRQTPLPNDALRDFPLLHLRGDSINNWFDWAGVFRALDIPQAPAPGQLRFDNYTLLIQAA
;
A
#
# COMPACT_ATOMS: atom_id res chain seq x y z
N THR A 1 59.33 8.52 -1.94
CA THR A 1 60.31 9.61 -2.11
C THR A 1 59.61 10.91 -1.75
N GLU A 2 60.34 11.94 -1.33
CA GLU A 2 59.76 13.26 -0.98
C GLU A 2 58.91 13.84 -2.13
N ALA A 3 59.39 13.74 -3.37
CA ALA A 3 58.61 14.10 -4.56
C ALA A 3 57.30 13.32 -4.72
N GLY A 4 57.25 12.07 -4.24
CA GLY A 4 56.06 11.23 -4.27
C GLY A 4 54.98 11.65 -3.26
N GLU A 5 55.38 12.12 -2.08
CA GLU A 5 54.43 12.64 -1.07
C GLU A 5 53.81 13.97 -1.52
N ILE A 6 54.60 14.84 -2.15
CA ILE A 6 54.11 16.09 -2.74
C ILE A 6 53.13 15.78 -3.88
N LEU A 7 53.46 14.85 -4.77
CA LEU A 7 52.55 14.46 -5.86
C LEU A 7 51.27 13.83 -5.32
N PHE A 8 51.37 12.97 -4.30
CA PHE A 8 50.22 12.31 -3.69
C PHE A 8 49.22 13.31 -3.10
N SER A 9 49.69 14.31 -2.34
CA SER A 9 48.80 15.29 -1.71
C SER A 9 48.04 16.13 -2.75
N HIS A 10 48.72 16.55 -3.82
CA HIS A 10 48.10 17.32 -4.89
C HIS A 10 47.12 16.49 -5.72
N VAL A 11 47.45 15.24 -6.04
CA VAL A 11 46.54 14.34 -6.77
C VAL A 11 45.32 14.00 -5.94
N GLN A 12 45.48 13.73 -4.64
CA GLN A 12 44.38 13.44 -3.72
C GLN A 12 43.41 14.62 -3.64
N ALA A 13 43.93 15.85 -3.47
CA ALA A 13 43.11 17.05 -3.44
C ALA A 13 42.37 17.27 -4.77
N GLY A 14 43.04 17.06 -5.90
CA GLY A 14 42.44 17.16 -7.23
C GLY A 14 41.29 16.18 -7.44
N LEU A 15 41.47 14.92 -7.03
CA LEU A 15 40.44 13.89 -7.12
C LEU A 15 39.25 14.20 -6.20
N GLN A 16 39.48 14.68 -4.98
CA GLN A 16 38.40 15.13 -4.08
C GLN A 16 37.61 16.30 -4.66
N TYR A 17 38.28 17.23 -5.36
CA TYR A 17 37.61 18.36 -6.01
C TYR A 17 36.74 17.92 -7.18
N ILE A 18 37.22 16.95 -7.98
CA ILE A 18 36.45 16.34 -9.07
C ILE A 18 35.24 15.57 -8.52
N ASP A 19 35.43 14.79 -7.46
CA ASP A 19 34.35 14.03 -6.79
C ASP A 19 33.26 14.95 -6.25
N SER A 20 33.67 16.04 -5.58
CA SER A 20 32.74 17.07 -5.09
C SER A 20 31.95 17.73 -6.23
N GLY A 21 32.61 18.00 -7.37
CA GLY A 21 31.95 18.55 -8.56
C GLY A 21 30.95 17.58 -9.18
N LEU A 22 31.27 16.28 -9.21
CA LEU A 22 30.35 15.23 -9.68
C LEU A 22 29.12 15.12 -8.77
N ILE A 23 29.29 15.14 -7.45
CA ILE A 23 28.18 15.15 -6.48
C ILE A 23 27.27 16.36 -6.73
N ALA A 24 27.84 17.57 -6.82
CA ALA A 24 27.07 18.79 -7.03
C ALA A 24 26.25 18.79 -8.34
N ILE A 25 26.80 18.20 -9.41
CA ILE A 25 26.08 18.05 -10.69
C ILE A 25 24.99 16.97 -10.59
N THR A 26 25.26 15.89 -9.86
CA THR A 26 24.33 14.76 -9.72
C THR A 26 23.15 15.14 -8.83
N GLU A 27 23.39 15.85 -7.73
CA GLU A 27 22.35 16.40 -6.85
C GLU A 27 21.48 17.45 -7.57
N GLN A 28 22.04 18.21 -8.52
CA GLN A 28 21.26 19.14 -9.37
C GLN A 28 20.31 18.43 -10.35
N GLN A 29 20.50 17.13 -10.61
CA GLN A 29 19.70 16.35 -11.58
C GLN A 29 18.88 15.22 -10.95
N GLN A 30 18.97 15.00 -9.64
CA GLN A 30 18.11 14.02 -8.99
C GLN A 30 16.70 14.59 -8.85
N HIS A 31 15.75 13.95 -9.54
CA HIS A 31 14.34 14.08 -9.17
C HIS A 31 14.22 13.63 -7.72
N GLU A 32 13.55 14.44 -6.89
CA GLU A 32 13.28 14.06 -5.52
C GLU A 32 12.36 12.84 -5.55
N VAL A 33 12.81 11.71 -5.00
CA VAL A 33 11.99 10.49 -4.99
C VAL A 33 11.18 10.45 -3.71
N LEU A 34 9.89 10.71 -3.83
CA LEU A 34 8.93 10.55 -2.73
C LEU A 34 8.65 9.06 -2.50
N GLN A 35 9.09 8.54 -1.35
CA GLN A 35 8.87 7.17 -0.92
C GLN A 35 7.55 7.04 -0.17
N VAL A 36 6.59 6.34 -0.77
CA VAL A 36 5.24 6.18 -0.22
C VAL A 36 4.96 4.72 0.13
N ALA A 37 4.66 4.46 1.40
CA ALA A 37 4.20 3.15 1.86
C ALA A 37 2.67 3.11 1.94
N THR A 38 2.03 2.09 1.39
CA THR A 38 0.57 1.92 1.51
C THR A 38 0.14 0.47 1.26
N ASP A 39 -1.13 0.14 1.47
CA ASP A 39 -1.67 -1.16 1.08
C ASP A 39 -1.89 -1.26 -0.44
N PHE A 40 -2.00 -2.49 -0.95
CA PHE A 40 -2.14 -2.74 -2.37
C PHE A 40 -3.41 -2.13 -2.97
N ALA A 41 -4.55 -2.24 -2.27
CA ALA A 41 -5.83 -1.79 -2.81
C ALA A 41 -5.85 -0.26 -2.95
N PHE A 42 -5.36 0.46 -1.94
CA PHE A 42 -5.23 1.91 -2.00
C PHE A 42 -4.28 2.35 -3.11
N ALA A 43 -3.11 1.70 -3.23
CA ALA A 43 -2.15 1.99 -4.30
C ALA A 43 -2.80 1.82 -5.69
N ALA A 44 -3.38 0.66 -5.95
CA ALA A 44 -3.88 0.29 -7.27
C ALA A 44 -5.15 1.05 -7.66
N TYR A 45 -6.11 1.19 -6.76
CA TYR A 45 -7.45 1.71 -7.09
C TYR A 45 -7.62 3.19 -6.79
N TRP A 46 -6.89 3.75 -5.83
CA TRP A 46 -7.02 5.17 -5.45
C TRP A 46 -5.85 6.02 -5.92
N LEU A 47 -4.61 5.58 -5.64
CA LEU A 47 -3.42 6.40 -5.88
C LEU A 47 -2.99 6.41 -7.35
N MET A 48 -2.88 5.25 -7.99
CA MET A 48 -2.47 5.11 -9.39
C MET A 48 -3.27 6.01 -10.37
N PRO A 49 -4.62 6.06 -10.33
CA PRO A 49 -5.38 6.94 -11.21
C PRO A 49 -5.11 8.44 -11.01
N ARG A 50 -4.59 8.81 -9.83
CA ARG A 50 -4.32 10.21 -9.44
C ARG A 50 -2.86 10.60 -9.63
N LEU A 51 -1.97 9.63 -9.83
CA LEU A 51 -0.52 9.84 -9.93
C LEU A 51 -0.15 10.69 -11.17
N HIS A 52 -0.87 10.50 -12.28
CA HIS A 52 -0.69 11.34 -13.46
C HIS A 52 -0.93 12.84 -13.18
N ARG A 53 -1.95 13.15 -12.38
CA ARG A 53 -2.22 14.53 -11.97
C ARG A 53 -1.14 15.06 -11.03
N PHE A 54 -0.62 14.20 -10.16
CA PHE A 54 0.49 14.55 -9.27
C PHE A 54 1.76 14.90 -10.07
N HIS A 55 2.20 14.04 -10.99
CA HIS A 55 3.38 14.31 -11.81
C HIS A 55 3.24 15.55 -12.70
N LYS A 56 2.03 15.87 -13.17
CA LYS A 56 1.78 17.13 -13.90
C LYS A 56 1.99 18.37 -13.04
N LEU A 57 1.71 18.29 -11.74
CA LEU A 57 1.86 19.40 -10.80
C LEU A 57 3.25 19.46 -10.18
N ASN A 58 3.95 18.32 -10.10
CA ASN A 58 5.29 18.17 -9.53
C ASN A 58 6.16 17.36 -10.52
N PRO A 59 6.63 17.98 -11.62
CA PRO A 59 7.39 17.27 -12.65
C PRO A 59 8.75 16.80 -12.18
N ASP A 60 9.33 17.47 -11.18
CA ASP A 60 10.66 17.18 -10.64
C ASP A 60 10.63 16.15 -9.48
N VAL A 61 9.44 15.59 -9.19
CA VAL A 61 9.23 14.62 -8.10
C VAL A 61 8.84 13.26 -8.68
N ASP A 62 9.72 12.29 -8.48
CA ASP A 62 9.45 10.88 -8.76
C ASP A 62 8.71 10.26 -7.58
N VAL A 63 7.84 9.28 -7.83
CA VAL A 63 7.11 8.58 -6.77
C VAL A 63 7.46 7.11 -6.78
N SER A 64 8.00 6.63 -5.67
CA SER A 64 8.30 5.22 -5.44
C SER A 64 7.30 4.65 -4.44
N LEU A 65 6.58 3.60 -4.85
CA LEU A 65 5.55 2.97 -4.03
C LEU A 65 6.05 1.66 -3.44
N VAL A 66 5.90 1.54 -2.12
CA VAL A 66 6.17 0.31 -1.38
C VAL A 66 4.84 -0.22 -0.86
N THR A 67 4.30 -1.23 -1.54
CA THR A 67 3.13 -1.96 -1.05
C THR A 67 3.57 -3.04 -0.08
N SER A 68 3.25 -2.88 1.20
CA SER A 68 3.51 -3.90 2.22
C SER A 68 2.19 -4.45 2.72
N GLU A 69 1.94 -5.74 2.48
CA GLU A 69 0.89 -6.48 3.19
C GLU A 69 1.32 -6.85 4.62
N ARG A 70 2.60 -6.68 4.96
CA ARG A 70 3.22 -7.24 6.15
C ARG A 70 3.61 -6.14 7.13
N THR A 71 2.75 -5.99 8.13
CA THR A 71 3.03 -5.46 9.46
C THR A 71 3.50 -4.00 9.53
N HIS A 72 2.56 -3.13 9.91
CA HIS A 72 2.75 -1.71 10.26
C HIS A 72 3.70 -1.44 11.44
N SER A 73 4.35 -2.45 12.01
CA SER A 73 5.11 -2.30 13.26
C SER A 73 6.41 -1.52 13.08
N MET A 74 7.00 -1.55 11.87
CA MET A 74 8.19 -0.75 11.52
C MET A 74 8.13 -0.35 10.05
N LEU A 75 7.71 0.89 9.79
CA LEU A 75 8.03 1.57 8.53
C LEU A 75 9.55 1.67 8.41
N ARG A 76 10.06 1.50 7.19
CA ARG A 76 11.49 1.70 6.94
C ARG A 76 11.83 3.19 7.09
N ALA A 77 13.08 3.47 7.44
CA ALA A 77 13.54 4.84 7.70
C ALA A 77 13.55 5.72 6.44
N ASP A 78 13.52 5.11 5.25
CA ASP A 78 13.46 5.78 3.94
C ASP A 78 12.02 6.07 3.47
N ILE A 79 10.99 5.77 4.26
CA ILE A 79 9.60 6.11 3.91
C ILE A 79 9.29 7.55 4.33
N ASP A 80 8.95 8.40 3.37
CA ASP A 80 8.55 9.80 3.61
C ASP A 80 7.08 9.88 4.08
N VAL A 81 6.19 9.12 3.45
CA VAL A 81 4.75 9.14 3.73
C VAL A 81 4.20 7.72 3.78
N ALA A 82 3.39 7.43 4.79
CA ALA A 82 2.65 6.19 4.88
C ALA A 82 1.14 6.45 4.88
N VAL A 83 0.42 5.77 3.99
CA VAL A 83 -1.05 5.76 3.94
C VAL A 83 -1.51 4.39 4.41
N LEU A 84 -2.01 4.33 5.65
CA LEU A 84 -2.33 3.10 6.34
C LEU A 84 -3.75 3.16 6.91
N PHE A 85 -4.42 2.02 6.91
CA PHE A 85 -5.68 1.84 7.62
C PHE A 85 -5.41 1.63 9.12
N GLY A 86 -6.14 2.33 9.99
CA GLY A 86 -6.01 2.18 11.43
C GLY A 86 -6.69 3.29 12.23
N ASP A 87 -6.48 3.26 13.55
CA ASP A 87 -7.04 4.23 14.50
C ASP A 87 -6.18 5.50 14.66
N GLY A 88 -5.15 5.65 13.82
CA GLY A 88 -4.21 6.77 13.86
C GLY A 88 -3.17 6.70 14.97
N ARG A 89 -3.12 5.61 15.76
CA ARG A 89 -2.13 5.43 16.84
C ARG A 89 -0.85 4.77 16.33
N PHE A 90 -0.20 5.41 15.36
CA PHE A 90 1.09 4.97 14.86
C PHE A 90 2.22 5.52 15.73
N LYS A 91 3.25 4.71 15.99
CA LYS A 91 4.40 5.11 16.83
C LYS A 91 5.37 6.04 16.08
N GLN A 92 5.35 5.98 14.76
CA GLN A 92 6.23 6.75 13.88
C GLN A 92 5.47 7.92 13.26
N GLY A 93 5.90 9.15 13.56
CA GLY A 93 5.42 10.37 12.92
C GLY A 93 4.05 10.88 13.39
N GLU A 94 3.58 11.91 12.71
CA GLU A 94 2.24 12.47 12.91
C GLU A 94 1.23 11.77 12.01
N SER A 95 0.08 11.41 12.59
CA SER A 95 -1.00 10.76 11.85
C SER A 95 -2.10 11.75 11.52
N ARG A 96 -2.47 11.82 10.24
CA ARG A 96 -3.58 12.63 9.75
C ARG A 96 -4.66 11.73 9.15
N TRP A 97 -5.89 11.89 9.64
CA TRP A 97 -7.03 11.21 9.04
C TRP A 97 -7.29 11.72 7.62
N LEU A 98 -7.43 10.81 6.67
CA LEU A 98 -7.69 11.12 5.25
C LEU A 98 -9.18 11.02 4.93
N PHE A 99 -9.76 9.84 5.11
CA PHE A 99 -11.18 9.55 4.91
C PHE A 99 -11.54 8.19 5.52
N SER A 100 -12.84 7.90 5.63
CA SER A 100 -13.34 6.59 6.04
C SER A 100 -13.45 5.65 4.85
N GLU A 101 -13.21 4.36 5.10
CA GLU A 101 -13.47 3.28 4.15
C GLU A 101 -14.81 2.61 4.46
N GLU A 102 -15.55 2.23 3.42
CA GLU A 102 -16.76 1.42 3.51
C GLU A 102 -16.51 0.10 2.79
N VAL A 103 -16.87 -1.01 3.43
CA VAL A 103 -16.68 -2.33 2.86
C VAL A 103 -17.99 -3.10 2.93
N PHE A 104 -18.38 -3.71 1.81
CA PHE A 104 -19.63 -4.44 1.65
C PHE A 104 -19.43 -5.70 0.80
N PRO A 105 -20.28 -6.74 0.97
CA PRO A 105 -20.21 -7.94 0.16
C PRO A 105 -20.52 -7.67 -1.32
N VAL A 106 -19.77 -8.31 -2.21
CA VAL A 106 -19.99 -8.29 -3.66
C VAL A 106 -20.05 -9.72 -4.20
N CYS A 107 -20.73 -9.92 -5.32
CA CYS A 107 -20.80 -11.20 -6.01
C CYS A 107 -20.95 -11.00 -7.53
N SER A 108 -20.64 -12.04 -8.31
CA SER A 108 -20.95 -12.05 -9.75
C SER A 108 -22.46 -11.85 -9.98
N PRO A 109 -22.85 -11.01 -10.96
CA PRO A 109 -24.26 -10.83 -11.33
C PRO A 109 -24.96 -12.14 -11.71
N LEU A 110 -24.22 -13.11 -12.24
CA LEU A 110 -24.76 -14.43 -12.61
C LEU A 110 -25.21 -15.25 -11.38
N LEU A 111 -24.61 -15.00 -10.21
CA LEU A 111 -24.93 -15.71 -8.97
C LEU A 111 -26.32 -15.34 -8.42
N ILE A 112 -26.82 -14.17 -8.78
CA ILE A 112 -28.09 -13.60 -8.30
C ILE A 112 -29.10 -13.39 -9.42
N ALA A 113 -28.83 -13.87 -10.65
CA ALA A 113 -29.64 -13.60 -11.83
C ALA A 113 -31.12 -14.03 -11.65
N ASP A 114 -31.36 -15.13 -10.94
CA ASP A 114 -32.70 -15.67 -10.68
C ASP A 114 -33.29 -15.22 -9.32
N ARG A 115 -32.64 -14.27 -8.63
CA ARG A 115 -33.09 -13.76 -7.32
C ARG A 115 -33.62 -12.34 -7.43
N GLN A 116 -34.65 -12.03 -6.63
CA GLN A 116 -35.16 -10.67 -6.52
C GLN A 116 -34.23 -9.82 -5.67
N THR A 117 -33.79 -8.68 -6.22
CA THR A 117 -32.92 -7.71 -5.54
C THR A 117 -33.74 -6.53 -4.97
N PRO A 118 -33.36 -5.93 -3.83
CA PRO A 118 -32.20 -6.27 -3.00
C PRO A 118 -32.39 -7.57 -2.22
N LEU A 119 -31.29 -8.30 -2.02
CA LEU A 119 -31.30 -9.52 -1.20
C LEU A 119 -31.43 -9.16 0.28
N PRO A 120 -32.13 -9.97 1.09
CA PRO A 120 -32.10 -9.82 2.53
C PRO A 120 -30.71 -10.21 3.07
N ASN A 121 -30.28 -9.61 4.18
CA ASN A 121 -28.94 -9.82 4.76
C ASN A 121 -28.63 -11.31 5.03
N ASP A 122 -29.64 -12.07 5.43
CA ASP A 122 -29.50 -13.49 5.73
C ASP A 122 -29.23 -14.37 4.51
N ALA A 123 -29.54 -13.91 3.30
CA ALA A 123 -29.22 -14.61 2.06
C ALA A 123 -27.71 -14.83 1.87
N LEU A 124 -26.86 -14.04 2.55
CA LEU A 124 -25.41 -14.23 2.53
C LEU A 124 -24.98 -15.64 2.95
N ARG A 125 -25.80 -16.33 3.76
CA ARG A 125 -25.56 -17.72 4.19
C ARG A 125 -25.64 -18.74 3.06
N ASP A 126 -26.36 -18.41 1.99
CA ASP A 126 -26.61 -19.34 0.88
C ASP A 126 -25.46 -19.37 -0.14
N PHE A 127 -24.52 -18.43 -0.04
CA PHE A 127 -23.48 -18.22 -1.05
C PHE A 127 -22.13 -18.76 -0.60
N PRO A 128 -21.31 -19.27 -1.55
CA PRO A 128 -19.91 -19.56 -1.26
C PRO A 128 -19.17 -18.26 -0.94
N LEU A 129 -18.53 -18.22 0.23
CA LEU A 129 -17.76 -17.06 0.67
C LEU A 129 -16.29 -17.23 0.25
N LEU A 130 -15.77 -16.24 -0.49
CA LEU A 130 -14.34 -16.16 -0.85
C LEU A 130 -13.60 -15.38 0.22
N HIS A 131 -12.49 -15.92 0.73
CA HIS A 131 -11.75 -15.29 1.82
C HIS A 131 -10.43 -14.71 1.32
N LEU A 132 -10.19 -13.43 1.62
CA LEU A 132 -8.85 -12.87 1.54
C LEU A 132 -8.10 -13.27 2.81
N ARG A 133 -6.90 -13.83 2.67
CA ARG A 133 -6.02 -14.16 3.78
C ARG A 133 -5.45 -12.86 4.32
N GLY A 134 -6.05 -12.34 5.38
CA GLY A 134 -5.43 -11.29 6.19
C GLY A 134 -4.28 -11.83 7.03
N ASP A 135 -3.29 -10.99 7.31
CA ASP A 135 -2.37 -11.23 8.42
C ASP A 135 -3.14 -11.05 9.74
N SER A 136 -2.81 -11.87 10.74
CA SER A 136 -3.54 -11.98 12.02
C SER A 136 -3.64 -10.68 12.83
N ILE A 137 -2.91 -9.63 12.43
CA ILE A 137 -2.86 -8.33 13.08
C ILE A 137 -3.90 -7.36 12.49
N ASN A 138 -4.31 -7.55 11.24
CA ASN A 138 -5.26 -6.70 10.51
C ASN A 138 -6.56 -7.44 10.16
N ASN A 139 -7.07 -8.27 11.09
CA ASN A 139 -8.34 -8.98 10.91
C ASN A 139 -9.56 -8.07 11.11
N TRP A 140 -9.45 -6.79 10.74
CA TRP A 140 -10.47 -5.76 10.95
C TRP A 140 -11.70 -5.98 10.08
N PHE A 141 -11.55 -6.70 8.96
CA PHE A 141 -12.63 -7.03 8.04
C PHE A 141 -12.53 -8.48 7.57
N ASP A 142 -13.20 -9.38 8.28
CA ASP A 142 -13.44 -10.75 7.86
C ASP A 142 -14.94 -11.04 7.77
N TRP A 143 -15.30 -12.19 7.21
CA TRP A 143 -16.70 -12.60 7.12
C TRP A 143 -17.39 -12.70 8.48
N ALA A 144 -16.67 -12.96 9.58
CA ALA A 144 -17.26 -12.99 10.91
C ALA A 144 -17.64 -11.57 11.39
N GLY A 145 -16.82 -10.57 11.07
CA GLY A 145 -17.11 -9.15 11.26
C GLY A 145 -18.33 -8.72 10.43
N VAL A 146 -18.38 -9.11 9.16
CA VAL A 146 -19.53 -8.83 8.27
C VAL A 146 -20.82 -9.43 8.80
N PHE A 147 -20.81 -10.71 9.16
CA PHE A 147 -22.01 -11.38 9.69
C PHE A 147 -22.51 -10.72 10.97
N ARG A 148 -21.59 -10.29 11.85
CA ARG A 148 -21.94 -9.55 13.07
C ARG A 148 -22.53 -8.18 12.77
N ALA A 149 -21.96 -7.45 11.80
CA ALA A 149 -22.45 -6.13 11.41
C ALA A 149 -23.84 -6.19 10.75
N LEU A 150 -24.20 -7.33 10.16
CA LEU A 150 -25.49 -7.57 9.50
C LEU A 150 -26.50 -8.34 10.38
N ASP A 151 -26.21 -8.51 11.68
CA ASP A 151 -27.04 -9.26 12.65
C ASP A 151 -27.36 -10.70 12.20
N ILE A 152 -26.41 -11.37 11.53
CA ILE A 152 -26.55 -12.75 11.10
C ILE A 152 -26.09 -13.67 12.25
N PRO A 153 -26.98 -14.50 12.83
CA PRO A 153 -26.72 -15.21 14.08
C PRO A 153 -25.76 -16.41 13.97
N GLN A 154 -25.36 -16.80 12.76
CA GLN A 154 -24.52 -17.97 12.51
C GLN A 154 -23.10 -17.54 12.12
N ALA A 155 -22.07 -18.28 12.53
CA ALA A 155 -20.73 -18.06 12.01
C ALA A 155 -20.67 -18.37 10.50
N PRO A 156 -19.88 -17.61 9.70
CA PRO A 156 -19.69 -17.93 8.30
C PRO A 156 -19.09 -19.33 8.15
N ALA A 157 -19.47 -20.04 7.09
CA ALA A 157 -18.86 -21.32 6.77
C ALA A 157 -17.34 -21.14 6.56
N PRO A 158 -16.49 -22.12 6.95
CA PRO A 158 -15.08 -22.05 6.63
C PRO A 158 -14.90 -21.97 5.11
N GLY A 159 -14.31 -20.88 4.63
CA GLY A 159 -14.08 -20.69 3.21
C GLY A 159 -13.35 -21.86 2.56
N GLN A 160 -13.93 -22.38 1.48
CA GLN A 160 -13.31 -23.41 0.65
C GLN A 160 -12.12 -22.86 -0.15
N LEU A 161 -12.18 -21.56 -0.49
CA LEU A 161 -11.15 -20.86 -1.25
C LEU A 161 -10.62 -19.67 -0.45
N ARG A 162 -9.29 -19.60 -0.37
CA ARG A 162 -8.55 -18.53 0.29
C ARG A 162 -7.52 -17.98 -0.67
N PHE A 163 -7.48 -16.66 -0.78
CA PHE A 163 -6.59 -15.93 -1.67
C PHE A 163 -5.65 -15.07 -0.86
N ASP A 164 -4.44 -14.85 -1.33
CA ASP A 164 -3.45 -13.97 -0.71
C ASP A 164 -3.41 -12.58 -1.33
N ASN A 165 -4.18 -12.33 -2.40
CA ASN A 165 -4.25 -11.04 -3.04
C ASN A 165 -5.65 -10.73 -3.58
N TYR A 166 -5.97 -9.43 -3.66
CA TYR A 166 -7.26 -8.93 -4.11
C TYR A 166 -7.59 -9.31 -5.56
N THR A 167 -6.60 -9.32 -6.44
CA THR A 167 -6.82 -9.57 -7.88
C THR A 167 -7.34 -10.99 -8.14
N LEU A 168 -6.72 -12.00 -7.52
CA LEU A 168 -7.17 -13.39 -7.64
C LEU A 168 -8.54 -13.60 -6.99
N LEU A 169 -8.81 -12.93 -5.86
CA LEU A 169 -10.10 -13.01 -5.20
C LEU A 169 -11.22 -12.46 -6.09
N ILE A 170 -11.02 -11.31 -6.71
CA ILE A 170 -12.00 -10.70 -7.62
C ILE A 170 -12.16 -11.53 -8.90
N GLN A 171 -11.08 -12.12 -9.44
CA GLN A 171 -11.16 -12.99 -10.62
C GLN A 171 -11.90 -14.31 -10.35
N ALA A 172 -11.94 -14.77 -9.10
CA ALA A 172 -12.65 -15.99 -8.71
C ALA A 172 -14.15 -15.77 -8.42
N ALA A 173 -14.60 -14.51 -8.40
CA ALA A 173 -15.96 -14.11 -7.99
C ALA A 173 -17.01 -14.17 -9.11
#